data_AF-A0A2H9MXA7-F1
#
_entry.id   AF-A0A2H9MXA7-F1
#
_cell.length_a   1.000
_cell.length_b   1.000
_cell.length_c   1.000
_cell.angle_alpha   90.00
_cell.angle_beta   90.00
_cell.angle_gamma   90.00
#
_symmetry.space_group_name_H-M   'P 1'
#
loop_
_entity.id
_entity.type
_entity.pdbx_description
1 polymer ?
#
loop_
_entity_poly.entity_id
_entity_poly.type
_entity_poly.pdbx_seq_one_letter_code
_entity_poly.pdbx_strand_id
1 'polypeptide(L)'
;EEYPKLSFMEIIPERKSIQITMESVPSTSVFWLRLPFDVISAEDAQYRLIIDGVDTQYDLIKYPDNYALGMMIPKDAKNIEVIGSYVVPEFGVFPIMILGITLVGIVYLARKSHFITTHRNPF
;
A
#
# COMPACT_ATOMS: atom_id res chain seq x y z
N GLU A 1 -16.13 -2.71 -29.61
CA GLU A 1 -16.53 -2.47 -28.21
C GLU A 1 -15.41 -1.74 -27.52
N GLU A 2 -15.73 -0.70 -26.78
CA GLU A 2 -14.74 0.05 -26.00
C GLU A 2 -14.56 -0.65 -24.65
N TYR A 3 -13.32 -0.84 -24.22
CA TYR A 3 -13.01 -1.52 -22.96
C TYR A 3 -12.74 -0.51 -21.86
N PRO A 4 -12.98 -0.85 -20.57
CA PRO A 4 -12.55 -0.02 -19.46
C PRO A 4 -11.04 0.25 -19.52
N LYS A 5 -10.65 1.50 -19.29
CA LYS A 5 -9.24 1.91 -19.21
C LYS A 5 -8.90 2.34 -17.79
N LEU A 6 -7.81 1.79 -17.27
CA LEU A 6 -7.21 2.16 -16.00
C LEU A 6 -6.23 3.32 -16.23
N SER A 7 -6.34 4.36 -15.41
CA SER A 7 -5.41 5.49 -15.41
C SER A 7 -4.19 5.16 -14.55
N PHE A 8 -4.42 4.87 -13.27
CA PHE A 8 -3.36 4.44 -12.35
C PHE A 8 -3.92 3.62 -11.19
N MET A 9 -3.02 2.93 -10.50
CA MET A 9 -3.29 2.13 -9.31
C MET A 9 -2.25 2.51 -8.26
N GLU A 10 -2.70 2.72 -7.04
CA GLU A 10 -1.88 3.14 -5.91
C GLU A 10 -2.26 2.32 -4.69
N ILE A 11 -1.24 1.91 -3.92
CA ILE A 11 -1.44 1.30 -2.61
C ILE A 11 -1.33 2.43 -1.59
N ILE A 12 -2.27 2.49 -0.64
CA ILE A 12 -2.34 3.53 0.40
C ILE A 12 -2.19 2.82 1.75
N PRO A 13 -0.95 2.63 2.25
CA PRO A 13 -0.69 1.89 3.49
C PRO A 13 -1.39 2.47 4.71
N GLU A 14 -1.53 3.80 4.80
CA GLU A 14 -2.16 4.51 5.91
C GLU A 14 -3.65 4.18 6.04
N ARG A 15 -4.29 3.93 4.91
CA ARG A 15 -5.70 3.53 4.82
C ARG A 15 -5.88 2.03 4.68
N LYS A 16 -4.78 1.29 4.57
CA LYS A 16 -4.73 -0.14 4.29
C LYS A 16 -5.56 -0.50 3.07
N SER A 17 -5.45 0.31 2.03
CA SER A 17 -6.28 0.19 0.84
C SER A 17 -5.47 0.23 -0.45
N ILE A 18 -6.11 -0.24 -1.50
CA ILE A 18 -5.66 -0.09 -2.88
C ILE A 18 -6.67 0.80 -3.57
N GLN A 19 -6.19 1.89 -4.15
CA GLN A 19 -6.98 2.80 -4.96
C GLN A 19 -6.69 2.56 -6.45
N ILE A 20 -7.76 2.45 -7.23
CA ILE A 20 -7.72 2.27 -8.67
C ILE A 20 -8.51 3.43 -9.27
N THR A 21 -7.85 4.21 -10.14
CA THR A 21 -8.48 5.30 -10.87
C THR A 21 -8.70 4.86 -12.31
N MET A 22 -9.94 4.92 -12.76
CA MET A 22 -10.34 4.62 -14.13
C MET A 22 -10.28 5.89 -14.98
N GLU A 23 -9.71 5.77 -16.19
CA GLU A 23 -9.77 6.80 -17.21
C GLU A 23 -11.15 6.81 -17.89
N SER A 24 -11.65 5.62 -18.23
CA SER A 24 -12.98 5.44 -18.81
C SER A 24 -13.58 4.08 -18.49
N VAL A 25 -14.90 4.05 -18.28
CA VAL A 25 -15.69 2.82 -18.12
C VAL A 25 -16.93 2.95 -19.03
N PRO A 26 -16.85 2.51 -20.30
CA PRO A 26 -17.86 2.83 -21.32
C PRO A 26 -19.21 2.14 -21.09
N SER A 27 -19.22 1.04 -20.34
CA SER A 27 -20.42 0.29 -19.96
C SER A 27 -20.20 -0.42 -18.62
N THR A 28 -21.31 -0.77 -17.96
CA THR A 28 -21.27 -1.60 -16.75
C THR A 28 -20.62 -2.93 -17.09
N SER A 29 -19.55 -3.26 -16.37
CA SER A 29 -18.74 -4.46 -16.65
C SER A 29 -18.32 -5.14 -15.36
N VAL A 30 -17.98 -6.44 -15.47
CA VAL A 30 -17.42 -7.20 -14.37
C VAL A 30 -15.91 -7.01 -14.36
N PHE A 31 -15.39 -6.58 -13.21
CA PHE A 31 -13.98 -6.35 -12.98
C PHE A 31 -13.47 -7.35 -11.95
N TRP A 32 -12.36 -8.01 -12.27
CA TRP A 32 -11.70 -8.97 -11.37
C TRP A 32 -10.34 -8.42 -10.96
N LEU A 33 -10.12 -8.31 -9.66
CA LEU A 33 -8.86 -7.87 -9.07
C LEU A 33 -8.23 -9.02 -8.29
N ARG A 34 -6.99 -9.38 -8.63
CA ARG A 34 -6.20 -10.32 -7.81
C ARG A 34 -5.42 -9.56 -6.76
N LEU A 35 -5.50 -10.05 -5.53
CA LEU A 35 -4.90 -9.52 -4.34
C LEU A 35 -3.88 -10.52 -3.76
N PRO A 36 -2.59 -10.34 -4.08
CA PRO A 36 -1.53 -11.12 -3.44
C PRO A 36 -1.50 -10.84 -1.93
N PHE A 37 -1.33 -11.88 -1.11
CA PHE A 37 -1.26 -11.73 0.35
C PHE A 37 -0.10 -10.84 0.81
N ASP A 38 0.97 -10.80 0.01
CA ASP A 38 2.16 -9.96 0.27
C ASP A 38 1.93 -8.47 -0.02
N VAL A 39 0.78 -8.10 -0.61
CA VAL A 39 0.44 -6.71 -0.92
C VAL A 39 -0.68 -6.23 0.00
N ILE A 40 -1.80 -6.96 0.01
CA ILE A 40 -2.97 -6.62 0.82
C ILE A 40 -3.65 -7.89 1.33
N SER A 41 -3.98 -7.89 2.61
CA SER A 41 -4.76 -8.95 3.24
C SER A 41 -5.83 -8.36 4.16
N ALA A 42 -6.87 -9.15 4.39
CA ALA A 42 -7.93 -8.83 5.31
C ALA A 42 -8.09 -9.95 6.34
N GLU A 43 -8.37 -9.56 7.58
CA GLU A 43 -8.76 -10.49 8.63
C GLU A 43 -10.06 -11.18 8.21
N ASP A 44 -10.10 -12.51 8.36
CA ASP A 44 -11.19 -13.36 7.88
C ASP A 44 -11.56 -13.18 6.39
N ALA A 45 -10.63 -12.66 5.58
CA ALA A 45 -10.84 -12.31 4.18
C ALA A 45 -12.00 -11.31 3.93
N GLN A 46 -12.29 -10.45 4.91
CA GLN A 46 -13.31 -9.41 4.82
C GLN A 46 -12.73 -8.10 4.31
N TYR A 47 -12.83 -7.89 3.00
CA TYR A 47 -12.49 -6.62 2.36
C TYR A 47 -13.68 -5.66 2.42
N ARG A 48 -13.43 -4.36 2.30
CA ARG A 48 -14.49 -3.39 1.95
C ARG A 48 -14.21 -2.84 0.57
N LEU A 49 -15.23 -2.82 -0.28
CA LEU A 49 -15.14 -2.31 -1.62
C LEU A 49 -15.94 -1.01 -1.73
N ILE A 50 -15.28 0.06 -2.16
CA ILE A 50 -15.90 1.37 -2.33
C ILE A 50 -15.74 1.78 -3.79
N ILE A 51 -16.85 2.11 -4.45
CA ILE A 51 -16.87 2.63 -5.82
C ILE A 51 -17.46 4.04 -5.77
N ASP A 52 -16.67 5.03 -6.17
CA ASP A 52 -17.02 6.46 -6.15
C ASP A 52 -17.63 6.93 -4.82
N GLY A 53 -17.10 6.41 -3.71
CA GLY A 53 -17.53 6.74 -2.35
C GLY A 53 -18.70 5.90 -1.82
N VAL A 54 -19.24 4.96 -2.62
CA VAL A 54 -20.33 4.07 -2.23
C VAL A 54 -19.80 2.67 -1.90
N ASP A 55 -20.14 2.16 -0.72
CA ASP A 55 -19.82 0.78 -0.33
C ASP A 55 -20.63 -0.21 -1.19
N THR A 56 -19.94 -1.17 -1.81
CA THR A 56 -20.52 -2.11 -2.77
C THR A 56 -20.11 -3.54 -2.45
N GLN A 57 -20.92 -4.50 -2.89
CA GLN A 57 -20.63 -5.91 -2.69
C GLN A 57 -19.66 -6.45 -3.74
N TYR A 58 -19.00 -7.54 -3.38
CA TYR A 58 -18.03 -8.23 -4.20
C TYR A 58 -18.17 -9.74 -4.03
N ASP A 59 -17.73 -10.48 -5.03
CA ASP A 59 -17.49 -11.91 -4.96
C ASP A 59 -16.03 -12.17 -4.59
N LEU A 60 -15.78 -13.18 -3.77
CA LEU A 60 -14.44 -13.55 -3.35
C LEU A 60 -14.12 -14.98 -3.79
N ILE A 61 -12.99 -15.14 -4.47
CA ILE A 61 -12.42 -16.45 -4.80
C ILE A 61 -11.09 -16.59 -4.05
N LYS A 62 -10.94 -17.71 -3.34
CA LYS A 62 -9.71 -18.07 -2.64
C LYS A 62 -8.79 -18.90 -3.53
N TYR A 63 -7.55 -18.44 -3.66
CA TYR A 63 -6.45 -19.22 -4.23
C TYR A 63 -5.41 -19.53 -3.14
N PRO A 64 -4.42 -20.40 -3.43
CA PRO A 64 -3.38 -20.75 -2.46
C PRO A 64 -2.50 -19.57 -2.02
N ASP A 65 -2.27 -18.61 -2.91
CA ASP A 65 -1.30 -17.51 -2.77
C ASP A 65 -1.93 -16.10 -2.83
N ASN A 66 -3.21 -16.01 -3.18
CA ASN A 66 -3.92 -14.75 -3.31
C ASN A 66 -5.45 -14.92 -3.13
N TYR A 67 -6.13 -13.78 -3.03
CA TYR A 67 -7.58 -13.70 -3.23
C TYR A 67 -7.89 -13.05 -4.57
N ALA A 68 -9.02 -13.37 -5.18
CA ALA A 68 -9.57 -12.59 -6.28
C ALA A 68 -10.93 -12.01 -5.89
N LEU A 69 -11.07 -10.70 -6.06
CA LEU A 69 -12.30 -9.95 -5.88
C LEU A 69 -12.96 -9.72 -7.22
N GLY A 70 -14.20 -10.18 -7.37
CA GLY A 70 -15.06 -9.91 -8.51
C GLY A 70 -16.06 -8.83 -8.15
N MET A 71 -16.20 -7.81 -8.98
CA MET A 71 -17.08 -6.68 -8.70
C MET A 71 -17.71 -6.13 -9.97
N MET A 72 -18.89 -5.54 -9.86
CA MET A 72 -19.49 -4.81 -10.97
C MET A 72 -19.09 -3.33 -10.89
N ILE A 73 -18.41 -2.84 -11.93
CA ILE A 73 -18.11 -1.42 -12.07
C ILE A 73 -19.20 -0.78 -12.93
N PRO A 74 -19.92 0.24 -12.44
CA PRO A 74 -20.93 0.92 -13.24
C PRO A 74 -20.26 1.73 -14.36
N LYS A 75 -21.05 2.04 -15.39
CA LYS A 75 -20.64 3.01 -16.41
C LYS A 75 -20.18 4.32 -15.76
N ASP A 76 -19.12 4.91 -16.31
CA ASP A 76 -18.53 6.19 -15.88
C ASP A 76 -17.93 6.15 -14.46
N ALA A 77 -17.73 4.96 -13.88
CA ALA A 77 -17.04 4.82 -12.59
C ALA A 77 -15.61 5.37 -12.68
N LYS A 78 -15.17 6.11 -11.65
CA LYS A 78 -13.86 6.77 -11.65
C LYS A 78 -12.92 6.22 -10.60
N ASN A 79 -13.40 6.06 -9.37
CA ASN A 79 -12.57 5.69 -8.24
C ASN A 79 -13.08 4.37 -7.67
N ILE A 80 -12.20 3.40 -7.60
CA ILE A 80 -12.45 2.12 -6.95
C ILE A 80 -11.42 1.99 -5.85
N GLU A 81 -11.89 1.65 -4.65
CA GLU A 81 -11.04 1.47 -3.50
C GLU A 81 -11.35 0.15 -2.82
N VAL A 82 -10.30 -0.64 -2.59
CA VAL A 82 -10.37 -1.91 -1.87
C VAL A 82 -9.63 -1.76 -0.56
N ILE A 83 -10.35 -1.84 0.56
CA ILE A 83 -9.79 -1.69 1.91
C ILE A 83 -9.65 -3.07 2.53
N GLY A 84 -8.47 -3.37 3.08
CA GLY A 84 -8.17 -4.57 3.85
C GLY A 84 -7.85 -4.27 5.31
N SER A 85 -7.42 -5.29 6.04
CA SER A 85 -6.99 -5.17 7.45
C SER A 85 -5.48 -4.97 7.57
N TYR A 86 -4.72 -5.31 6.53
CA TYR A 86 -3.28 -5.20 6.48
C TYR A 86 -2.81 -4.91 5.05
N VAL A 87 -1.93 -3.93 4.90
CA VAL A 87 -1.23 -3.61 3.65
C VAL A 87 0.25 -3.60 3.97
N VAL A 88 1.03 -4.33 3.18
CA VAL A 88 2.49 -4.28 3.28
C VAL A 88 2.97 -2.97 2.67
N PRO A 89 3.64 -2.09 3.43
CA PRO A 89 4.20 -0.87 2.87
C PRO A 89 5.23 -1.19 1.78
N GLU A 90 5.28 -0.36 0.74
CA GLU A 90 6.18 -0.47 -0.41
C GLU A 90 7.65 -0.41 0.01
N PHE A 91 7.92 0.23 1.15
CA PHE A 91 9.22 0.26 1.79
C PHE A 91 9.31 -0.91 2.78
N GLY A 92 9.96 -2.00 2.35
CA GLY A 92 10.26 -3.14 3.20
C GLY A 92 11.16 -2.80 4.39
N VAL A 93 11.75 -3.82 5.03
CA VAL A 93 12.55 -3.63 6.25
C VAL A 93 13.85 -2.82 6.02
N PHE A 94 14.29 -2.67 4.77
CA PHE A 94 15.58 -2.05 4.45
C PHE A 94 15.74 -0.59 4.90
N PRO A 95 14.79 0.34 4.66
CA PRO A 95 14.96 1.72 5.12
C PRO A 95 14.99 1.82 6.65
N ILE A 96 14.26 0.95 7.35
CA ILE A 96 14.30 0.87 8.82
C ILE A 96 15.69 0.41 9.29
N MET A 97 16.27 -0.61 8.66
CA MET A 97 17.63 -1.06 9.00
C MET A 97 18.67 0.02 8.72
N ILE A 98 18.60 0.67 7.55
CA ILE A 98 19.52 1.75 7.19
C ILE A 98 19.40 2.89 8.20
N LEU A 99 18.17 3.32 8.53
CA LEU A 99 17.92 4.34 9.54
C LEU A 99 18.52 3.97 10.91
N GLY A 100 18.32 2.73 11.35
CA GLY A 100 18.87 2.22 12.61
C GLY A 100 20.40 2.23 12.64
N ILE A 101 21.05 1.75 11.58
CA ILE A 101 22.52 1.74 11.44
C ILE A 101 23.05 3.18 11.42
N THR A 102 22.41 4.07 10.67
CA THR A 102 22.79 5.49 10.58
C THR A 102 22.66 6.17 11.94
N LEU A 103 21.56 5.96 12.67
CA LEU A 103 21.35 6.57 13.99
C LEU A 103 22.42 6.13 15.00
N VAL A 104 22.72 4.84 15.05
CA VAL A 104 23.79 4.31 15.92
C VAL A 104 25.15 4.89 15.55
N GLY A 105 25.44 4.99 14.25
CA GLY A 105 26.67 5.59 13.74
C GLY A 105 26.84 7.06 14.16
N ILE A 106 25.78 7.87 14.02
CA ILE A 106 25.78 9.28 14.44
C ILE A 106 26.04 9.40 15.93
N VAL A 107 25.32 8.64 16.77
CA VAL A 107 25.50 8.69 18.23
C VAL A 107 26.92 8.30 18.63
N TYR A 108 27.48 7.27 18.01
CA TYR A 108 28.85 6.82 18.27
C TYR A 108 29.88 7.89 17.89
N LEU A 109 29.75 8.49 16.71
CA LEU A 109 30.63 9.56 16.24
C LEU A 109 30.51 10.82 17.11
N ALA A 110 29.30 11.21 17.51
CA ALA A 110 29.06 12.36 18.38
C ALA A 110 29.71 12.19 19.77
N ARG A 111 29.68 10.98 20.34
CA ARG A 111 30.40 10.68 21.60
C ARG A 111 31.92 10.75 21.42
N LYS A 112 32.44 10.27 20.30
CA LYS A 112 33.89 10.32 20.00
C LYS A 112 34.39 11.75 19.78
N SER A 113 33.61 12.61 19.10
CA SER A 113 34.01 14.01 18.86
C SER A 113 34.04 14.86 20.13
N HIS A 114 33.13 14.62 21.08
CA HIS A 114 33.15 15.29 22.38
C HIS A 114 34.41 14.94 23.20
N PHE A 115 34.97 13.74 23.06
CA PHE A 115 36.21 13.34 23.73
C PHE A 115 37.46 14.06 23.18
N ILE A 116 37.48 14.39 21.88
CA ILE A 116 38.64 15.04 21.24
C ILE A 116 38.74 16.54 21.62
N THR A 117 37.62 17.21 21.90
CA THR A 117 37.60 18.64 22.27
C THR A 117 38.09 18.91 23.70
N THR A 118 38.18 17.89 24.58
CA THR A 118 38.65 18.07 25.98
C THR A 118 40.16 17.85 26.17
N HIS A 119 40.97 17.73 25.10
CA HIS A 119 42.42 17.53 25.23
C HIS A 119 43.32 18.51 24.45
N ARG A 120 42.89 19.77 24.32
CA ARG A 120 43.80 20.87 23.96
C ARG A 120 43.79 21.96 25.03
N ASN A 121 44.52 21.70 26.11
CA ASN A 121 45.20 22.75 26.86
C ASN A 121 46.39 22.13 27.59
N PRO A 122 47.62 22.44 27.14
CA PRO A 122 48.66 22.79 28.09
C PRO A 122 49.24 24.16 27.74
N PHE A 123 49.33 24.98 28.78
CA PHE A 123 50.19 26.15 29.00
C PHE A 123 50.92 26.77 27.80
#